data_AF-A0A8S8Y1N2-F1
#
_entry.id   AF-A0A8S8Y1N2-F1
#
_cell.length_a   1.000
_cell.length_b   1.000
_cell.length_c   1.000
_cell.angle_alpha   90.00
_cell.angle_beta   90.00
_cell.angle_gamma   90.00
#
_symmetry.space_group_name_H-M   'P 1'
#
loop_
_entity.id
_entity.type
_entity.pdbx_description
1 polymer ?
#
loop_
_entity_poly.entity_id
_entity_poly.type
_entity_poly.pdbx_seq_one_letter_code
_entity_poly.pdbx_strand_id
1 'polypeptide(L)'
;MIFFIGCQDYTQFMRDNRLHVDSLPTEVQKLCEVMAGIDPSWNLEDWLRTQANSSLELISSELEVELKTAEQRLKRITDIKNRISTSADESLPGNQTNLFDCFSIEYDKSIVGLGSRAVSNDEEFSESHPVSAFLDLLPDEQGDDPLLAVACQNLMIVVDEEIAKGKDFATLEVIVTELDRSGISFEEIDEAIEHLLMSGAIIEVDDDCFITI
;
A
#
# COMPACT_ATOMS: atom_id res chain seq x y z
N MET A 1 72.85 -12.15 -18.77
CA MET A 1 72.85 -12.46 -17.33
C MET A 1 72.05 -11.37 -16.65
N ILE A 2 70.75 -11.60 -16.42
CA ILE A 2 69.81 -10.61 -15.87
C ILE A 2 69.39 -11.14 -14.51
N PHE A 3 69.66 -10.38 -13.47
CA PHE A 3 69.34 -10.69 -12.08
C PHE A 3 67.84 -10.55 -11.84
N PHE A 4 67.21 -11.62 -11.35
CA PHE A 4 65.88 -11.59 -10.73
C PHE A 4 66.04 -11.00 -9.32
N ILE A 5 65.51 -9.80 -9.10
CA ILE A 5 65.36 -9.20 -7.76
C ILE A 5 64.03 -9.69 -7.18
N GLY A 6 64.12 -10.21 -5.96
CA GLY A 6 63.07 -10.94 -5.27
C GLY A 6 61.79 -10.15 -5.08
N CYS A 7 60.70 -10.74 -5.56
CA CYS A 7 59.34 -10.40 -5.21
C CYS A 7 58.95 -11.24 -3.98
N GLN A 8 59.53 -10.93 -2.81
CA GLN A 8 59.29 -11.73 -1.60
C GLN A 8 58.96 -10.93 -0.34
N ASP A 9 58.88 -9.59 -0.42
CA ASP A 9 58.63 -8.74 0.75
C ASP A 9 57.21 -8.12 0.80
N TYR A 10 56.34 -8.37 -0.18
CA TYR A 10 55.01 -7.75 -0.20
C TYR A 10 53.91 -8.55 0.53
N THR A 11 54.13 -9.85 0.77
CA THR A 11 53.14 -10.73 1.40
C THR A 11 53.19 -10.71 2.94
N GLN A 12 54.19 -10.06 3.53
CA GLN A 12 54.38 -10.07 4.98
C GLN A 12 53.76 -8.84 5.68
N PHE A 13 53.51 -7.74 4.97
CA PHE A 13 52.95 -6.50 5.54
C PHE A 13 51.43 -6.53 5.75
N MET A 14 50.72 -7.53 5.20
CA MET A 14 49.26 -7.65 5.31
C MET A 14 48.79 -8.57 6.45
N ARG A 15 49.71 -9.16 7.24
CA ARG A 15 49.35 -10.02 8.38
C ARG A 15 49.37 -9.32 9.74
N ASP A 16 49.74 -8.04 9.78
CA ASP A 16 49.88 -7.27 11.01
C ASP A 16 49.00 -6.00 11.03
N ASN A 17 47.83 -6.07 10.39
CA ASN A 17 46.86 -4.98 10.39
C ASN A 17 45.51 -5.44 11.00
N ARG A 18 45.58 -6.22 12.08
CA ARG A 18 44.43 -6.34 12.99
C ARG A 18 44.29 -4.97 13.64
N LEU A 19 43.26 -4.22 13.27
CA LEU A 19 42.94 -2.93 13.88
C LEU A 19 43.12 -3.04 15.40
N HIS A 20 44.13 -2.37 15.94
CA HIS A 20 44.33 -2.34 17.38
C HIS A 20 43.14 -1.57 17.96
N VAL A 21 42.28 -2.25 18.71
CA VAL A 21 41.05 -1.66 19.26
C VAL A 21 41.39 -0.38 20.05
N ASP A 22 42.53 -0.36 20.73
CA ASP A 22 43.04 0.77 21.51
C ASP A 22 43.34 2.05 20.69
N SER A 23 43.43 1.96 19.36
CA SER A 23 43.65 3.13 18.47
C SER A 23 42.36 3.68 17.85
N LEU A 24 41.22 3.01 18.07
CA LEU A 24 39.92 3.41 17.53
C LEU A 24 39.22 4.45 18.43
N PRO A 25 38.25 5.22 17.90
CA PRO A 25 37.43 6.11 18.71
C PRO A 25 36.74 5.39 19.87
N THR A 26 36.53 6.10 20.98
CA THR A 26 36.01 5.52 22.23
C THR A 26 34.66 4.82 22.07
N GLU A 27 33.85 5.26 21.11
CA GLU A 27 32.55 4.70 20.75
C GLU A 27 32.70 3.31 20.11
N VAL A 28 33.70 3.15 19.24
CA VAL A 28 33.99 1.89 18.55
C VAL A 28 34.65 0.91 19.52
N GLN A 29 35.50 1.40 20.42
CA GLN A 29 36.08 0.58 21.49
C GLN A 29 35.00 -0.03 22.39
N LYS A 30 34.06 0.78 22.87
CA LYS A 30 32.91 0.31 23.67
C LYS A 30 32.08 -0.72 22.91
N LEU A 31 31.85 -0.50 21.61
CA LEU A 31 31.15 -1.47 20.76
C LEU A 31 31.91 -2.81 20.73
N CYS A 32 33.22 -2.78 20.50
CA CYS A 32 34.05 -3.98 20.49
C CYS A 32 34.00 -4.71 21.85
N GLU A 33 34.10 -3.99 22.96
CA GLU A 33 34.02 -4.58 24.31
C GLU A 33 32.66 -5.27 24.54
N VAL A 34 31.55 -4.60 24.20
CA VAL A 34 30.20 -5.14 24.36
C VAL A 34 29.99 -6.36 23.46
N MET A 35 30.37 -6.27 22.19
CA MET A 35 30.16 -7.34 21.21
C MET A 35 31.02 -8.57 21.50
N ALA A 36 32.27 -8.37 21.92
CA ALA A 36 33.12 -9.48 22.38
C ALA A 36 32.58 -10.16 23.65
N GLY A 37 31.86 -9.41 24.49
CA GLY A 37 31.14 -9.95 25.64
C GLY A 37 29.91 -10.78 25.28
N ILE A 38 29.28 -10.51 24.13
CA ILE A 38 28.10 -11.23 23.63
C ILE A 38 28.51 -12.46 22.81
N ASP A 39 29.46 -12.30 21.90
CA ASP A 39 29.96 -13.35 21.03
C ASP A 39 31.50 -13.34 20.98
N PRO A 40 32.17 -14.36 21.53
CA PRO A 40 33.64 -14.48 21.49
C PRO A 40 34.23 -14.64 20.08
N SER A 41 33.43 -15.03 19.09
CA SER A 41 33.85 -15.20 17.69
C SER A 41 33.65 -13.94 16.84
N TRP A 42 33.08 -12.89 17.42
CA TRP A 42 32.78 -11.65 16.74
C TRP A 42 34.04 -10.91 16.27
N ASN A 43 33.98 -10.36 15.05
CA ASN A 43 35.08 -9.61 14.43
C ASN A 43 34.59 -8.25 13.92
N LEU A 44 35.28 -7.18 14.34
CA LEU A 44 34.99 -5.82 13.93
C LEU A 44 35.08 -5.61 12.41
N GLU A 45 36.05 -6.23 11.73
CA GLU A 45 36.22 -6.06 10.28
C GLU A 45 35.04 -6.64 9.51
N ASP A 46 34.58 -7.83 9.89
CA ASP A 46 33.44 -8.50 9.27
C ASP A 46 32.13 -7.76 9.56
N TRP A 47 31.99 -7.22 10.78
CA TRP A 47 30.86 -6.38 11.14
C TRP A 47 30.86 -5.07 10.34
N LEU A 48 32.00 -4.38 10.22
CA LEU A 48 32.10 -3.14 9.41
C LEU A 48 31.80 -3.40 7.94
N ARG A 49 32.29 -4.52 7.39
CA ARG A 49 32.01 -4.92 6.01
C ARG A 49 30.50 -5.15 5.81
N THR A 50 29.88 -5.87 6.73
CA THR A 50 28.42 -6.12 6.71
C THR A 50 27.66 -4.81 6.81
N GLN A 51 28.00 -3.97 7.78
CA GLN A 51 27.35 -2.68 8.00
C GLN A 51 27.48 -1.74 6.79
N ALA A 52 28.66 -1.70 6.16
CA ALA A 52 28.89 -0.91 4.96
C ALA A 52 28.03 -1.41 3.78
N ASN A 53 27.98 -2.73 3.56
CA ASN A 53 27.14 -3.31 2.52
C ASN A 53 25.65 -3.02 2.77
N SER A 54 25.15 -3.22 3.99
CA SER A 54 23.75 -2.92 4.34
C SER A 54 23.43 -1.43 4.17
N SER A 55 24.37 -0.54 4.52
CA SER A 55 24.18 0.91 4.33
C SER A 55 24.13 1.28 2.84
N LEU A 56 24.98 0.66 2.01
CA LEU A 56 24.98 0.88 0.57
C LEU A 56 23.71 0.35 -0.09
N GLU A 57 23.20 -0.80 0.36
CA GLU A 57 21.94 -1.36 -0.12
C GLU A 57 20.76 -0.43 0.19
N LEU A 58 20.69 0.08 1.43
CA LEU A 58 19.66 1.04 1.82
C LEU A 58 19.73 2.32 0.98
N ILE A 59 20.93 2.91 0.82
CA ILE A 59 21.12 4.11 -0.01
C ILE A 59 20.72 3.83 -1.46
N SER A 60 21.05 2.66 -2.00
CA SER A 60 20.67 2.30 -3.37
C SER A 60 19.16 2.24 -3.55
N SER A 61 18.44 1.66 -2.59
CA SER A 61 16.97 1.64 -2.59
C SER A 61 16.37 3.05 -2.50
N GLU A 62 16.93 3.92 -1.66
CA GLU A 62 16.46 5.31 -1.54
C GLU A 62 16.65 6.08 -2.85
N LEU A 63 17.79 5.88 -3.52
CA LEU A 63 18.08 6.51 -4.81
C LEU A 63 17.10 6.05 -5.91
N GLU A 64 16.66 4.79 -5.91
CA GLU A 64 15.66 4.31 -6.86
C GLU A 64 14.30 5.00 -6.66
N VAL A 65 13.92 5.25 -5.41
CA VAL A 65 12.69 5.99 -5.07
C VAL A 65 12.81 7.46 -5.51
N GLU A 66 13.94 8.10 -5.24
CA GLU A 66 14.20 9.47 -5.65
C GLU A 66 14.20 9.62 -7.17
N LEU A 67 14.81 8.67 -7.89
CA LEU A 67 14.83 8.61 -9.34
C LEU A 67 13.40 8.55 -9.89
N LYS A 68 12.57 7.61 -9.41
CA LYS A 68 11.16 7.49 -9.83
C LYS A 68 10.39 8.78 -9.56
N THR A 69 10.62 9.41 -8.41
CA THR A 69 9.97 10.67 -8.04
C THR A 69 10.36 11.80 -9.00
N ALA A 70 11.63 11.88 -9.37
CA ALA A 70 12.14 12.84 -10.34
C ALA A 70 11.56 12.61 -11.75
N GLU A 71 11.47 11.36 -12.20
CA GLU A 71 10.84 10.98 -13.47
C GLU A 71 9.37 11.38 -13.54
N GLN A 72 8.60 11.10 -12.48
CA GLN A 72 7.20 11.52 -12.39
C GLN A 72 7.05 13.04 -12.43
N ARG A 73 7.93 13.77 -11.72
CA ARG A 73 7.95 15.23 -11.76
C ARG A 73 8.26 15.75 -13.16
N LEU A 74 9.23 15.15 -13.85
CA LEU A 74 9.59 15.50 -15.23
C LEU A 74 8.43 15.25 -16.18
N LYS A 75 7.74 14.11 -16.04
CA LYS A 75 6.54 13.79 -16.82
C LYS A 75 5.45 14.85 -16.62
N ARG A 76 5.13 15.19 -15.36
CA ARG A 76 4.15 16.25 -15.05
C ARG A 76 4.52 17.59 -15.70
N ILE A 77 5.79 18.00 -15.62
CA ILE A 77 6.27 19.24 -16.25
C ILE A 77 6.13 19.17 -17.78
N THR A 78 6.48 18.03 -18.38
CA THR A 78 6.38 17.81 -19.83
C THR A 78 4.92 17.86 -20.29
N ASP A 79 4.00 17.24 -19.55
CA ASP A 79 2.56 17.26 -19.84
C ASP A 79 1.99 18.69 -19.73
N ILE A 80 2.42 19.45 -18.73
CA ILE A 80 2.06 20.88 -18.61
C ILE A 80 2.59 21.67 -19.81
N LYS A 81 3.86 21.49 -20.19
CA LYS A 81 4.47 22.14 -21.36
C LYS A 81 3.70 21.81 -22.64
N ASN A 82 3.34 20.55 -22.85
CA ASN A 82 2.60 20.11 -24.03
C ASN A 82 1.21 20.73 -24.06
N ARG A 83 0.46 20.74 -22.94
CA ARG A 83 -0.87 21.39 -22.86
C ARG A 83 -0.82 22.88 -23.19
N ILE A 84 0.20 23.59 -22.70
CA ILE A 84 0.41 25.01 -23.04
C ILE A 84 0.76 25.18 -24.52
N SER A 85 1.47 24.23 -25.13
CA SER A 85 1.89 24.32 -26.53
C SER A 85 0.76 23.93 -27.51
N THR A 86 -0.14 23.03 -27.11
CA THR A 86 -1.23 22.51 -27.95
C THR A 86 -2.46 23.43 -28.04
N SER A 87 -2.50 24.55 -27.30
CA SER A 87 -3.66 25.44 -27.24
C SER A 87 -3.77 26.47 -28.39
N ALA A 88 -3.30 26.16 -29.60
CA ALA A 88 -3.31 27.14 -30.69
C ALA A 88 -3.95 26.70 -32.02
N ASP A 89 -4.01 25.41 -32.40
CA ASP A 89 -4.50 25.09 -33.77
C ASP A 89 -5.07 23.69 -34.04
N GLU A 90 -5.20 22.80 -33.04
CA GLU A 90 -5.85 21.50 -33.29
C GLU A 90 -7.34 21.57 -32.91
N SER A 91 -8.18 21.74 -33.93
CA SER A 91 -9.61 21.45 -33.81
C SER A 91 -9.75 19.99 -33.37
N LEU A 92 -10.08 19.78 -32.09
CA LEU A 92 -10.51 18.48 -31.59
C LEU A 92 -11.59 17.94 -32.54
N PRO A 93 -11.50 16.69 -33.05
CA PRO A 93 -12.62 16.11 -33.78
C PRO A 93 -13.84 16.18 -32.84
N GLY A 94 -14.97 16.68 -33.34
CA GLY A 94 -16.15 17.12 -32.58
C GLY A 94 -16.89 16.03 -31.75
N ASN A 95 -16.18 14.96 -31.38
CA ASN A 95 -16.69 13.73 -30.79
C ASN A 95 -15.87 13.32 -29.55
N GLN A 96 -14.74 13.98 -29.25
CA GLN A 96 -14.00 13.76 -28.01
C GLN A 96 -14.44 14.79 -26.98
N THR A 97 -15.35 14.37 -26.11
CA THR A 97 -15.73 15.09 -24.90
C THR A 97 -15.09 14.39 -23.70
N ASN A 98 -14.86 15.10 -22.60
CA ASN A 98 -14.37 14.46 -21.38
C ASN A 98 -15.39 13.41 -20.91
N LEU A 99 -14.93 12.35 -20.23
CA LEU A 99 -15.79 11.31 -19.64
C LEU A 99 -16.94 11.86 -18.78
N PHE A 100 -16.77 13.07 -18.23
CA PHE A 100 -17.74 13.77 -17.41
C PHE A 100 -18.76 14.62 -18.21
N ASP A 101 -18.51 14.91 -19.49
CA ASP A 101 -19.44 15.66 -20.34
C ASP A 101 -20.67 14.82 -20.76
N CYS A 102 -20.57 13.50 -20.66
CA CYS A 102 -21.68 12.57 -20.90
C CYS A 102 -22.70 12.57 -19.74
N PHE A 103 -22.35 13.13 -18.58
CA PHE A 103 -23.25 13.27 -17.44
C PHE A 103 -23.86 14.68 -17.42
N SER A 104 -24.85 14.89 -18.28
CA SER A 104 -25.77 16.00 -18.05
C SER A 104 -26.69 15.63 -16.90
N ILE A 105 -26.44 16.19 -15.71
CA ILE A 105 -27.43 16.15 -14.64
C ILE A 105 -28.58 17.02 -15.13
N GLU A 106 -29.63 16.39 -15.67
CA GLU A 106 -30.92 17.05 -15.80
C GLU A 106 -31.33 17.47 -14.40
N TYR A 107 -31.20 18.77 -14.11
CA TYR A 107 -31.59 19.35 -12.83
C TYR A 107 -33.09 19.14 -12.64
N ASP A 108 -33.48 18.00 -12.10
CA ASP A 108 -34.80 17.86 -11.51
C ASP A 108 -34.83 18.80 -10.30
N LYS A 109 -35.77 19.74 -10.32
CA LYS A 109 -35.93 20.75 -9.28
C LYS A 109 -36.25 20.13 -7.91
N SER A 110 -36.50 18.82 -7.85
CA SER A 110 -36.61 18.03 -6.63
C SER A 110 -35.28 17.89 -5.86
N ILE A 111 -34.11 17.93 -6.54
CA ILE A 111 -32.78 17.75 -5.90
C ILE A 111 -32.26 19.06 -5.28
N VAL A 112 -32.77 20.22 -5.71
CA VAL A 112 -32.40 21.55 -5.16
C VAL A 112 -32.74 21.66 -3.66
N GLY A 113 -33.70 20.86 -3.18
CA GLY A 113 -34.07 20.78 -1.76
C GLY A 113 -33.03 20.13 -0.85
N LEU A 114 -32.12 19.31 -1.40
CA LEU A 114 -31.07 18.65 -0.60
C LEU A 114 -29.84 19.55 -0.42
N GLY A 115 -29.46 20.32 -1.45
CA GLY A 115 -28.36 21.27 -1.38
C GLY A 115 -28.66 22.54 -0.56
N SER A 116 -29.93 22.94 -0.46
CA SER A 116 -30.35 24.14 0.29
C SER A 116 -30.28 23.99 1.81
N ARG A 117 -30.21 22.75 2.32
CA ARG A 117 -30.01 22.47 3.75
C ARG A 117 -28.57 22.74 4.20
N ALA A 118 -27.60 22.66 3.28
CA ALA A 118 -26.19 22.94 3.57
C ALA A 118 -25.88 24.45 3.69
N VAL A 119 -26.80 25.33 3.30
CA VAL A 119 -26.58 26.80 3.26
C VAL A 119 -27.23 27.52 4.45
N SER A 120 -27.99 26.82 5.31
CA SER A 120 -28.80 27.45 6.36
C SER A 120 -28.38 27.14 7.80
N ASN A 121 -27.18 26.58 8.02
CA ASN A 121 -26.64 26.42 9.37
C ASN A 121 -25.45 27.37 9.58
N ASP A 122 -25.78 28.58 10.03
CA ASP A 122 -24.88 29.66 10.43
C ASP A 122 -24.39 29.45 11.88
N GLU A 123 -24.00 28.21 12.21
CA GLU A 123 -23.40 27.86 13.50
C GLU A 123 -22.00 27.31 13.25
N GLU A 124 -21.02 28.19 13.43
CA GLU A 124 -19.63 27.90 13.84
C GLU A 124 -19.03 26.62 13.25
N PHE A 125 -18.98 26.54 11.92
CA PHE A 125 -18.17 25.54 11.23
C PHE A 125 -16.69 25.86 11.49
N SER A 126 -16.12 25.18 12.49
CA SER A 126 -14.71 24.78 12.40
C SER A 126 -14.49 24.25 10.98
N GLU A 127 -13.52 24.82 10.25
CA GLU A 127 -13.19 24.49 8.86
C GLU A 127 -12.79 23.02 8.72
N SER A 128 -13.75 22.11 8.82
CA SER A 128 -13.60 20.74 8.44
C SER A 128 -13.83 20.73 6.93
N HIS A 129 -12.71 20.77 6.18
CA HIS A 129 -12.69 20.66 4.72
C HIS A 129 -13.72 19.60 4.28
N PRO A 130 -14.49 19.78 3.19
CA PRO A 130 -15.55 18.83 2.79
C PRO A 130 -15.07 17.38 2.62
N VAL A 131 -13.75 17.16 2.50
CA VAL A 131 -13.08 15.85 2.52
C VAL A 131 -13.17 15.14 3.88
N SER A 132 -13.32 15.88 4.98
CA SER A 132 -13.45 15.33 6.33
C SER A 132 -14.66 14.40 6.50
N ALA A 133 -15.76 14.69 5.79
CA ALA A 133 -16.93 13.81 5.75
C ALA A 133 -16.66 12.46 5.05
N PHE A 134 -15.53 12.35 4.33
CA PHE A 134 -15.09 11.13 3.65
C PHE A 134 -13.88 10.47 4.33
N LEU A 135 -13.37 11.04 5.44
CA LEU A 135 -12.30 10.41 6.21
C LEU A 135 -12.80 9.15 6.93
N ASP A 136 -14.08 9.10 7.32
CA ASP A 136 -14.74 7.90 7.87
C ASP A 136 -14.98 6.80 6.81
N LEU A 137 -14.77 7.13 5.52
CA LEU A 137 -14.80 6.20 4.40
C LEU A 137 -13.39 5.82 3.94
N LEU A 138 -12.35 6.37 4.58
CA LEU A 138 -11.02 5.81 4.40
C LEU A 138 -11.02 4.43 5.04
N PRO A 139 -10.59 3.39 4.32
CA PRO A 139 -10.41 2.09 4.93
C PRO A 139 -9.47 2.27 6.12
N ASP A 140 -9.94 1.92 7.32
CA ASP A 140 -9.04 1.65 8.43
C ASP A 140 -8.07 0.53 7.97
N GLU A 141 -6.90 0.41 8.60
CA GLU A 141 -5.70 -0.35 8.13
C GLU A 141 -5.89 -1.83 7.69
N GLN A 142 -7.12 -2.36 7.63
CA GLN A 142 -7.49 -3.67 7.07
C GLN A 142 -8.13 -3.63 5.68
N GLY A 143 -8.37 -2.46 5.08
CA GLY A 143 -9.10 -2.34 3.81
C GLY A 143 -8.25 -2.02 2.59
N ASP A 144 -7.36 -2.93 2.18
CA ASP A 144 -6.58 -2.77 0.93
C ASP A 144 -6.84 -3.88 -0.11
N ASP A 145 -7.81 -4.76 0.13
CA ASP A 145 -8.26 -5.72 -0.89
C ASP A 145 -9.63 -5.35 -1.48
N PRO A 146 -9.65 -4.69 -2.67
CA PRO A 146 -10.90 -4.39 -3.36
C PRO A 146 -11.67 -5.64 -3.78
N LEU A 147 -11.00 -6.80 -3.90
CA LEU A 147 -11.63 -8.07 -4.26
C LEU A 147 -12.40 -8.64 -3.07
N LEU A 148 -11.77 -8.66 -1.89
CA LEU A 148 -12.44 -8.99 -0.63
C LEU A 148 -13.67 -8.11 -0.38
N ALA A 149 -13.58 -6.80 -0.65
CA ALA A 149 -14.71 -5.89 -0.49
C ALA A 149 -15.90 -6.27 -1.40
N VAL A 150 -15.62 -6.62 -2.66
CA VAL A 150 -16.65 -7.08 -3.61
C VAL A 150 -17.21 -8.44 -3.20
N ALA A 151 -16.36 -9.36 -2.75
CA ALA A 151 -16.76 -10.68 -2.28
C ALA A 151 -17.66 -10.58 -1.04
N CYS A 152 -17.28 -9.77 -0.05
CA CYS A 152 -18.08 -9.48 1.14
C CYS A 152 -19.45 -8.91 0.76
N GLN A 153 -19.49 -7.90 -0.12
CA GLN A 153 -20.74 -7.27 -0.53
C GLN A 153 -21.67 -8.25 -1.25
N ASN A 154 -21.13 -9.07 -2.16
CA ASN A 154 -21.92 -10.07 -2.87
C ASN A 154 -22.42 -11.18 -1.95
N LEU A 155 -21.62 -11.58 -0.96
CA LEU A 155 -22.03 -12.54 0.06
C LEU A 155 -23.23 -12.03 0.85
N MET A 156 -23.16 -10.79 1.34
CA MET A 156 -24.26 -10.15 2.07
C MET A 156 -25.55 -10.13 1.24
N ILE A 157 -25.46 -9.78 -0.05
CA ILE A 157 -26.62 -9.78 -0.96
C ILE A 157 -27.22 -11.18 -1.08
N VAL A 158 -26.40 -12.23 -1.24
CA VAL A 158 -26.90 -13.61 -1.35
C VAL A 158 -27.59 -14.05 -0.06
N VAL A 159 -27.02 -13.74 1.11
CA VAL A 159 -27.64 -14.07 2.40
C VAL A 159 -28.98 -13.35 2.57
N ASP A 160 -29.02 -12.04 2.30
CA ASP A 160 -30.24 -11.24 2.37
C ASP A 160 -31.32 -11.71 1.37
N GLU A 161 -30.93 -12.14 0.18
CA GLU A 161 -31.85 -12.70 -0.81
C GLU A 161 -32.48 -14.02 -0.34
N GLU A 162 -31.70 -14.89 0.31
CA GLU A 162 -32.21 -16.15 0.85
C GLU A 162 -33.19 -15.90 2.01
N ILE A 163 -32.89 -14.92 2.86
CA ILE A 163 -33.80 -14.46 3.93
C ILE A 163 -35.06 -13.84 3.32
N ALA A 164 -34.94 -13.01 2.28
CA ALA A 164 -36.07 -12.38 1.59
C ALA A 164 -36.98 -13.41 0.89
N LYS A 165 -36.45 -14.57 0.47
CA LYS A 165 -37.23 -15.71 -0.05
C LYS A 165 -38.01 -16.45 1.06
N GLY A 166 -37.89 -16.02 2.32
CA GLY A 166 -38.59 -16.58 3.47
C GLY A 166 -37.91 -17.80 4.08
N LYS A 167 -36.60 -17.97 3.84
CA LYS A 167 -35.78 -18.97 4.54
C LYS A 167 -35.22 -18.36 5.82
N ASP A 168 -34.99 -19.19 6.82
CA ASP A 168 -34.48 -18.74 8.12
C ASP A 168 -32.97 -18.43 8.10
N PHE A 169 -32.21 -19.00 7.14
CA PHE A 169 -30.77 -18.84 6.99
C PHE A 169 -30.30 -19.16 5.57
N ALA A 170 -29.10 -18.70 5.22
CA ALA A 170 -28.39 -19.07 4.00
C ALA A 170 -27.34 -20.15 4.29
N THR A 171 -27.35 -21.24 3.52
CA THR A 171 -26.36 -22.32 3.68
C THR A 171 -25.09 -22.04 2.90
N LEU A 172 -23.94 -22.54 3.38
CA LEU A 172 -22.65 -22.41 2.72
C LEU A 172 -22.68 -22.88 1.27
N GLU A 173 -23.34 -24.01 0.99
CA GLU A 173 -23.47 -24.53 -0.38
C GLU A 173 -24.14 -23.54 -1.34
N VAL A 174 -25.17 -22.83 -0.87
CA VAL A 174 -25.90 -21.84 -1.68
C VAL A 174 -25.02 -20.61 -1.88
N ILE A 175 -24.35 -20.14 -0.82
CA ILE A 175 -23.40 -19.02 -0.88
C ILE A 175 -22.31 -19.33 -1.91
N VAL A 176 -21.61 -20.46 -1.77
CA VAL A 176 -20.54 -20.86 -2.70
C VAL A 176 -21.06 -20.97 -4.14
N THR A 177 -22.24 -21.56 -4.34
CA THR A 177 -22.80 -21.74 -5.69
C THR A 177 -23.16 -20.41 -6.36
N GLU A 178 -23.70 -19.44 -5.61
CA GLU A 178 -24.10 -18.14 -6.14
C GLU A 178 -22.90 -17.20 -6.36
N LEU A 179 -21.91 -17.23 -5.47
CA LEU A 179 -20.69 -16.44 -5.63
C LEU A 179 -19.77 -16.99 -6.73
N ASP A 180 -19.65 -18.31 -6.87
CA ASP A 180 -18.91 -18.94 -7.98
C ASP A 180 -19.55 -18.58 -9.34
N ARG A 181 -20.90 -18.54 -9.42
CA ARG A 181 -21.61 -18.07 -10.61
C ARG A 181 -21.32 -16.61 -10.94
N SER A 182 -21.06 -15.79 -9.92
CA SER A 182 -20.68 -14.39 -10.06
C SER A 182 -19.20 -14.20 -10.42
N GLY A 183 -18.42 -15.29 -10.48
CA GLY A 183 -17.02 -15.31 -10.87
C GLY A 183 -16.05 -15.07 -9.72
N ILE A 184 -16.49 -15.23 -8.48
CA ILE A 184 -15.66 -15.09 -7.28
C ILE A 184 -15.03 -16.44 -6.95
N SER A 185 -13.73 -16.46 -6.69
CA SER A 185 -13.01 -17.70 -6.41
C SER A 185 -13.35 -18.26 -5.02
N PHE A 186 -13.20 -19.58 -4.82
CA PHE A 186 -13.48 -20.18 -3.51
C PHE A 186 -12.60 -19.59 -2.39
N GLU A 187 -11.35 -19.25 -2.69
CA GLU A 187 -10.43 -18.62 -1.74
C GLU A 187 -10.95 -17.25 -1.27
N GLU A 188 -11.48 -16.44 -2.19
CA GLU A 188 -12.11 -15.15 -1.86
C GLU A 188 -13.43 -15.30 -1.08
N ILE A 189 -14.19 -16.37 -1.35
CA ILE A 189 -15.44 -16.65 -0.62
C ILE A 189 -15.12 -17.02 0.83
N ASP A 190 -14.12 -17.87 1.05
CA ASP A 190 -13.67 -18.29 2.39
C ASP A 190 -13.14 -17.10 3.19
N GLU A 191 -12.29 -16.27 2.57
CA GLU A 191 -11.76 -15.05 3.19
C GLU A 191 -12.87 -14.03 3.50
N ALA A 192 -13.86 -13.88 2.61
CA ALA A 192 -15.02 -13.01 2.84
C ALA A 192 -15.88 -13.48 4.02
N ILE A 193 -16.10 -14.79 4.16
CA ILE A 193 -16.83 -15.35 5.30
C ILE A 193 -16.08 -15.06 6.60
N GLU A 194 -14.77 -15.35 6.65
CA GLU A 194 -13.94 -15.09 7.83
C GLU A 194 -13.95 -13.61 8.22
N HIS A 195 -13.77 -12.73 7.23
CA HIS A 195 -13.79 -11.28 7.44
C HIS A 195 -15.13 -10.77 7.95
N LEU A 196 -16.25 -11.24 7.39
CA LEU A 196 -17.60 -10.85 7.82
C LEU A 196 -17.97 -11.40 9.20
N LEU A 197 -17.48 -12.58 9.57
CA LEU A 197 -17.61 -13.12 10.92
C LEU A 197 -16.79 -12.32 11.94
N MET A 198 -15.53 -11.98 11.61
CA MET A 198 -14.66 -11.18 12.47
C MET A 198 -15.17 -9.76 12.70
N SER A 199 -15.69 -9.13 11.64
CA SER A 199 -16.29 -7.78 11.71
C SER A 199 -17.68 -7.78 12.34
N GLY A 200 -18.30 -8.96 12.53
CA GLY A 200 -19.63 -9.10 13.11
C GLY A 200 -20.75 -8.64 12.17
N ALA A 201 -20.53 -8.66 10.86
CA ALA A 201 -21.55 -8.34 9.87
C ALA A 201 -22.49 -9.51 9.58
N ILE A 202 -21.98 -10.75 9.71
CA ILE A 202 -22.76 -11.98 9.66
C ILE A 202 -22.54 -12.81 10.92
N ILE A 203 -23.47 -13.71 11.22
CA ILE A 203 -23.33 -14.72 12.27
C ILE A 203 -23.64 -16.12 11.74
N GLU A 204 -22.90 -17.09 12.24
CA GLU A 204 -23.19 -18.51 12.05
C GLU A 204 -24.15 -18.99 13.15
N VAL A 205 -25.32 -19.50 12.76
CA VAL A 205 -26.41 -19.88 13.67
C VAL A 205 -26.44 -21.40 13.89
N ASP A 206 -26.00 -22.16 12.90
CA ASP A 206 -25.88 -23.63 12.89
C ASP A 206 -24.76 -24.01 11.92
N ASP A 207 -24.33 -25.28 11.92
CA ASP A 207 -23.25 -25.77 11.05
C ASP A 207 -23.52 -25.36 9.58
N ASP A 208 -22.59 -24.59 9.00
CA ASP A 208 -22.65 -24.09 7.62
C ASP A 208 -23.88 -23.19 7.31
N CYS A 209 -24.47 -22.54 8.32
CA CYS A 209 -25.69 -21.72 8.19
C CYS A 209 -25.49 -20.27 8.71
N PHE A 210 -25.66 -19.29 7.82
CA PHE A 210 -25.35 -17.88 8.08
C PHE A 210 -26.57 -16.96 7.96
N ILE A 211 -26.60 -15.90 8.77
CA ILE A 211 -27.55 -14.78 8.67
C ILE A 211 -26.84 -13.43 8.84
N THR A 212 -27.43 -12.38 8.27
CA THR A 212 -27.00 -10.98 8.44
C THR A 212 -27.56 -10.38 9.74
N ILE A 213 -26.85 -9.42 10.33
CA ILE A 213 -27.28 -8.68 11.55
C ILE A 213 -27.98 -7.37 11.19
#